data_AF-X1B0C9-F1
#
_entry.id   AF-X1B0C9-F1
#
_cell.length_a   1.000
_cell.length_b   1.000
_cell.length_c   1.000
_cell.angle_alpha   90.00
_cell.angle_beta   90.00
_cell.angle_gamma   90.00
#
_symmetry.space_group_name_H-M   'P 1'
#
loop_
_entity.id
_entity.type
_entity.pdbx_description
1 polymer ?
#
loop_
_entity_poly.entity_id
_entity_poly.type
_entity_poly.pdbx_seq_one_letter_code
_entity_poly.pdbx_strand_id
1 'polypeptide(L)'
;QLESEVSTLLLKYHNKQDDLDFLQSDMFFHGNNAGEAWAESYFSDWEPRKPWGTIQTRIRHPRNVYLDPNSREYNINKDARFVFVWDYMDINVIVAENPTVSPTLFDYPSDERMPKSQSDSDRDAYGEAIAQARGSFPSSDPAPFYDSAFAKVKRIRMYEKYRKKVTYLFDETAEDVVTAFIDLTMLEELPPFIQEQFPDGYNFTDIIADAKQLAKAAPKNYSIIEKLEDRIASHYISGRHEFEYIPDIGINFFPVYRYTPFLIDGQPVSYTELFKHPQKEINSMHSKLESMLKRANWLVISEEGALSDGTDMQKAQDTGNITVKPGMSG
;
A
#
# COMPACT_ATOMS: atom_id res chain seq x y z
N GLN A 1 11.08 17.37 27.61
CA GLN A 1 9.95 16.59 28.20
C GLN A 1 8.62 16.99 27.57
N LEU A 2 8.30 18.29 27.52
CA LEU A 2 7.10 18.82 26.85
C LEU A 2 6.97 18.39 25.38
N GLU A 3 8.05 18.45 24.59
CA GLU A 3 8.06 18.00 23.19
C GLU A 3 7.64 16.52 23.05
N SER A 4 8.22 15.64 23.88
CA SER A 4 7.86 14.22 23.90
C SER A 4 6.40 14.00 24.29
N GLU A 5 5.85 14.81 25.19
CA GLU A 5 4.44 14.73 25.59
C GLU A 5 3.52 15.17 24.46
N VAL A 6 3.84 16.27 23.77
CA VAL A 6 3.08 16.77 22.62
C VAL A 6 3.13 15.77 21.46
N SER A 7 4.31 15.26 21.08
CA SER A 7 4.43 14.25 20.03
C SER A 7 3.67 12.96 20.40
N THR A 8 3.72 12.54 21.66
CA THR A 8 2.96 11.37 22.13
C THR A 8 1.45 11.62 22.07
N LEU A 9 1.00 12.83 22.41
CA LEU A 9 -0.42 13.20 22.33
C LEU A 9 -0.90 13.25 20.88
N LEU A 10 -0.13 13.83 19.96
CA LEU A 10 -0.43 13.84 18.53
C LEU A 10 -0.46 12.40 17.97
N LEU A 11 0.53 11.58 18.32
CA LEU A 11 0.54 10.17 17.93
C LEU A 11 -0.69 9.43 18.47
N LYS A 12 -1.04 9.61 19.74
CA LYS A 12 -2.26 9.00 20.32
C LYS A 12 -3.53 9.48 19.64
N TYR A 13 -3.58 10.76 19.24
CA TYR A 13 -4.70 11.32 18.51
C TYR A 13 -4.85 10.65 17.14
N HIS A 14 -3.76 10.55 16.37
CA HIS A 14 -3.75 9.86 15.08
C HIS A 14 -4.07 8.37 15.21
N ASN A 15 -3.47 7.67 16.20
CA ASN A 15 -3.73 6.26 16.45
C ASN A 15 -5.22 5.98 16.69
N LYS A 16 -5.92 6.92 17.35
CA LYS A 16 -7.35 6.80 17.64
C LYS A 16 -8.22 7.08 16.41
N GLN A 17 -7.78 7.93 15.49
CA GLN A 17 -8.51 8.21 14.25
C GLN A 17 -8.36 7.08 13.24
N ASP A 18 -7.17 6.48 13.17
CA ASP A 18 -6.82 5.45 12.19
C ASP A 18 -7.13 4.03 12.66
N ASP A 19 -7.67 3.86 13.88
CA ASP A 19 -7.86 2.54 14.48
C ASP A 19 -6.56 1.71 14.43
N LEU A 20 -5.43 2.32 14.79
CA LEU A 20 -4.08 1.78 14.53
C LEU A 20 -3.86 0.40 15.15
N ASP A 21 -4.53 0.06 16.24
CA ASP A 21 -4.46 -1.27 16.85
C ASP A 21 -5.01 -2.36 15.91
N PHE A 22 -6.07 -2.06 15.16
CA PHE A 22 -6.60 -2.95 14.12
C PHE A 22 -5.64 -3.02 12.93
N LEU A 23 -5.11 -1.87 12.49
CA LEU A 23 -4.11 -1.83 11.42
C LEU A 23 -2.86 -2.67 11.78
N GLN A 24 -2.37 -2.57 13.02
CA GLN A 24 -1.24 -3.36 13.49
C GLN A 24 -1.56 -4.86 13.54
N SER A 25 -2.77 -5.22 13.98
CA SER A 25 -3.23 -6.60 14.01
C SER A 25 -3.32 -7.21 12.61
N ASP A 26 -3.88 -6.46 11.66
CA ASP A 26 -3.98 -6.88 10.27
C ASP A 26 -2.59 -6.92 9.60
N MET A 27 -1.70 -5.95 9.86
CA MET A 27 -0.31 -6.02 9.40
C MET A 27 0.38 -7.27 9.92
N PHE A 28 0.21 -7.58 11.21
CA PHE A 28 0.76 -8.81 11.80
C PHE A 28 0.19 -10.05 11.10
N PHE A 29 -1.12 -10.13 10.90
CA PHE A 29 -1.77 -11.24 10.22
C PHE A 29 -1.30 -11.40 8.77
N HIS A 30 -1.28 -10.31 8.01
CA HIS A 30 -0.79 -10.30 6.63
C HIS A 30 0.69 -10.69 6.55
N GLY A 31 1.54 -10.17 7.43
CA GLY A 31 2.97 -10.50 7.42
C GLY A 31 3.20 -11.97 7.73
N ASN A 32 2.48 -12.55 8.69
CA ASN A 32 2.59 -13.97 9.00
C ASN A 32 2.10 -14.87 7.85
N ASN A 33 1.03 -14.48 7.15
CA ASN A 33 0.41 -15.29 6.09
C ASN A 33 1.02 -15.10 4.70
N ALA A 34 1.43 -13.88 4.35
CA ALA A 34 1.97 -13.52 3.04
C ALA A 34 3.49 -13.33 3.05
N GLY A 35 4.12 -13.24 4.23
CA GLY A 35 5.56 -12.98 4.38
C GLY A 35 5.88 -11.51 4.50
N GLU A 36 4.93 -10.65 4.15
CA GLU A 36 5.04 -9.21 4.28
C GLU A 36 3.66 -8.57 4.44
N ALA A 37 3.65 -7.41 5.08
CA ALA A 37 2.52 -6.51 5.15
C ALA A 37 3.03 -5.08 5.06
N TRP A 38 2.17 -4.21 4.55
CA TRP A 38 2.52 -2.84 4.27
C TRP A 38 1.48 -1.91 4.86
N ALA A 39 1.94 -0.79 5.40
CA ALA A 39 1.11 0.35 5.73
C ALA A 39 1.65 1.59 5.03
N GLU A 40 0.77 2.47 4.59
CA GLU A 40 1.11 3.77 4.03
C GLU A 40 0.46 4.84 4.90
N SER A 41 1.26 5.80 5.36
CA SER A 41 0.74 7.03 5.95
C SER A 41 0.65 8.11 4.89
N TYR A 42 -0.37 8.95 4.95
CA TYR A 42 -0.55 10.07 4.04
C TYR A 42 -1.35 11.16 4.74
N PHE A 43 -1.18 12.40 4.30
CA PHE A 43 -2.06 13.47 4.74
C PHE A 43 -3.39 13.33 4.01
N SER A 44 -4.45 13.00 4.75
CA SER A 44 -5.81 13.05 4.24
C SER A 44 -6.36 14.45 4.45
N ASP A 45 -7.05 14.98 3.45
CA ASP A 45 -7.88 16.18 3.52
C ASP A 45 -7.25 17.33 4.30
N TRP A 46 -6.59 18.23 3.58
CA TRP A 46 -6.20 19.50 4.15
C TRP A 46 -7.47 20.29 4.50
N GLU A 47 -7.89 20.22 5.76
CA GLU A 47 -8.98 21.04 6.27
C GLU A 47 -8.44 22.44 6.62
N PRO A 48 -8.98 23.53 6.06
CA PRO A 48 -8.54 24.90 6.38
C PRO A 48 -8.62 25.26 7.88
N ARG A 49 -9.38 24.50 8.66
CA ARG A 49 -9.51 24.67 10.12
C ARG A 49 -8.50 23.85 10.94
N LYS A 50 -7.76 22.95 10.31
CA LYS A 50 -6.71 22.12 10.92
C LYS A 50 -5.46 22.22 10.02
N PRO A 51 -4.66 23.30 10.16
CA PRO A 51 -3.52 23.57 9.28
C PRO A 51 -2.46 22.46 9.28
N TRP A 52 -2.51 21.57 10.27
CA TRP A 52 -1.65 20.39 10.43
C TRP A 52 -2.06 19.20 9.55
N GLY A 53 -3.23 19.25 8.88
CA GLY A 53 -3.83 18.09 8.22
C GLY A 53 -4.15 16.96 9.21
N THR A 54 -4.74 15.87 8.72
CA THR A 54 -4.80 14.62 9.47
C THR A 54 -3.89 13.61 8.80
N ILE A 55 -2.90 13.09 9.52
CA ILE A 55 -2.16 11.92 9.06
C ILE A 55 -3.13 10.75 9.19
N GLN A 56 -3.40 10.11 8.05
CA GLN A 56 -4.11 8.85 7.97
C GLN A 56 -3.14 7.74 7.61
N THR A 57 -3.41 6.56 8.12
CA THR A 57 -2.64 5.35 7.85
C THR A 57 -3.57 4.27 7.32
N ARG A 58 -3.16 3.59 6.26
CA ARG A 58 -3.92 2.48 5.69
C ARG A 58 -3.04 1.30 5.37
N ILE A 59 -3.60 0.10 5.47
CA ILE A 59 -2.93 -1.11 5.01
C ILE A 59 -2.88 -1.13 3.49
N ARG A 60 -1.74 -1.57 2.98
CA ARG A 60 -1.55 -1.90 1.57
C ARG A 60 -1.39 -3.40 1.44
N HIS A 61 -2.11 -3.94 0.45
CA HIS A 61 -1.90 -5.32 0.07
C HIS A 61 -0.44 -5.52 -0.40
N PRO A 62 0.24 -6.61 -0.05
CA PRO A 62 1.62 -6.88 -0.47
C PRO A 62 1.90 -6.67 -1.96
N ARG A 63 1.03 -7.22 -2.81
CA ARG A 63 1.11 -7.06 -4.28
C ARG A 63 0.98 -5.61 -4.77
N ASN A 64 0.51 -4.71 -3.90
CA ASN A 64 0.27 -3.32 -4.21
C ASN A 64 1.49 -2.43 -3.94
N VAL A 65 2.57 -2.98 -3.40
CA VAL A 65 3.81 -2.25 -3.12
C VAL A 65 4.95 -2.90 -3.90
N TYR A 66 5.70 -2.10 -4.64
CA TYR A 66 6.95 -2.52 -5.26
C TYR A 66 8.08 -1.67 -4.72
N LEU A 67 9.14 -2.35 -4.28
CA LEU A 67 10.36 -1.71 -3.83
C LEU A 67 11.35 -1.58 -4.95
N ASP A 68 12.35 -0.74 -4.71
CA ASP A 68 13.60 -0.78 -5.43
C ASP A 68 14.17 -2.21 -5.46
N PRO A 69 14.41 -2.80 -6.66
CA PRO A 69 15.05 -4.10 -6.79
C PRO A 69 16.40 -4.21 -6.08
N ASN A 70 17.06 -3.07 -5.84
CA ASN A 70 18.32 -3.00 -5.11
C ASN A 70 18.15 -2.91 -3.59
N SER A 71 16.93 -2.67 -3.09
CA SER A 71 16.64 -2.65 -1.66
C SER A 71 16.62 -4.06 -1.09
N ARG A 72 17.47 -4.30 -0.09
CA ARG A 72 17.63 -5.58 0.61
C ARG A 72 17.47 -5.44 2.12
N GLU A 73 17.55 -4.22 2.65
CA GLU A 73 17.40 -3.97 4.07
C GLU A 73 15.94 -4.02 4.51
N TYR A 74 15.70 -4.42 5.78
CA TYR A 74 14.37 -4.36 6.38
C TYR A 74 13.79 -2.94 6.37
N ASN A 75 14.63 -1.94 6.70
CA ASN A 75 14.26 -0.54 6.67
C ASN A 75 14.50 0.04 5.28
N ILE A 76 13.44 0.18 4.50
CA ILE A 76 13.48 0.70 3.12
C ILE A 76 14.09 2.10 3.02
N ASN A 77 14.08 2.88 4.10
CA ASN A 77 14.65 4.23 4.10
C ASN A 77 16.17 4.27 4.02
N LYS A 78 16.84 3.13 4.21
CA LYS A 78 18.30 3.06 4.16
C LYS A 78 18.86 2.89 2.76
N ASP A 79 18.19 2.10 1.92
CA ASP A 79 18.75 1.66 0.63
C ASP A 79 17.80 1.79 -0.57
N ALA A 80 16.48 1.91 -0.38
CA ALA A 80 15.57 2.10 -1.49
C ALA A 80 15.68 3.53 -2.05
N ARG A 81 15.80 3.64 -3.38
CA ARG A 81 15.63 4.93 -4.08
C ARG A 81 14.17 5.19 -4.42
N PHE A 82 13.39 4.15 -4.67
CA PHE A 82 12.00 4.30 -5.06
C PHE A 82 11.08 3.28 -4.40
N VAL A 83 9.84 3.69 -4.16
CA VAL A 83 8.75 2.86 -3.66
C VAL A 83 7.51 3.15 -4.50
N PHE A 84 6.96 2.13 -5.16
CA PHE A 84 5.71 2.25 -5.89
C PHE A 84 4.60 1.66 -5.06
N VAL A 85 3.51 2.41 -4.89
CA VAL A 85 2.27 1.95 -4.28
C VAL A 85 1.18 2.08 -5.31
N TRP A 86 0.31 1.09 -5.47
CA TRP A 86 -0.78 1.18 -6.44
C TRP A 86 -2.13 0.73 -5.89
N ASP A 87 -3.18 1.31 -6.45
CA ASP A 87 -4.58 1.01 -6.13
C ASP A 87 -5.44 0.93 -7.39
N TYR A 88 -6.54 0.17 -7.29
CA TYR A 88 -7.62 0.25 -8.26
C TYR A 88 -8.64 1.25 -7.76
N MET A 89 -8.90 2.28 -8.53
CA MET A 89 -9.86 3.32 -8.20
C MET A 89 -10.91 3.47 -9.29
N ASP A 90 -12.09 3.92 -8.90
CA ASP A 90 -13.10 4.36 -9.86
C ASP A 90 -12.57 5.58 -10.63
N ILE A 91 -12.73 5.56 -11.96
CA ILE A 91 -12.33 6.67 -12.83
C ILE A 91 -12.90 8.01 -12.36
N ASN A 92 -14.13 8.02 -11.84
CA ASN A 92 -14.79 9.23 -11.36
C ASN A 92 -14.11 9.79 -10.11
N VAL A 93 -13.55 8.92 -9.26
CA VAL A 93 -12.81 9.35 -8.08
C VAL A 93 -11.48 9.97 -8.50
N ILE A 94 -10.78 9.36 -9.47
CA ILE A 94 -9.52 9.95 -9.99
C ILE A 94 -9.78 11.33 -10.59
N VAL A 95 -10.83 11.48 -11.39
CA VAL A 95 -11.22 12.76 -12.01
C VAL A 95 -11.67 13.78 -10.95
N ALA A 96 -12.36 13.35 -9.89
CA ALA A 96 -12.76 14.23 -8.79
C ALA A 96 -11.56 14.71 -7.96
N GLU A 97 -10.60 13.84 -7.68
CA GLU A 97 -9.35 14.18 -6.99
C GLU A 97 -8.42 15.02 -7.87
N ASN A 98 -8.48 14.85 -9.19
CA ASN A 98 -7.62 15.53 -10.16
C ASN A 98 -8.44 16.11 -11.33
N PRO A 99 -9.11 17.26 -11.15
CA PRO A 99 -10.01 17.83 -12.15
C PRO A 99 -9.34 18.19 -13.49
N THR A 100 -8.01 18.31 -13.49
CA THR A 100 -7.19 18.56 -14.68
C THR A 100 -7.02 17.34 -15.56
N VAL A 101 -7.34 16.14 -15.07
CA VAL A 101 -7.18 14.88 -15.80
C VAL A 101 -8.42 14.60 -16.63
N SER A 102 -8.27 14.61 -17.95
CA SER A 102 -9.35 14.24 -18.85
C SER A 102 -9.68 12.75 -18.73
N PRO A 103 -10.96 12.36 -18.58
CA PRO A 103 -11.36 10.95 -18.51
C PRO A 103 -10.93 10.12 -19.74
N THR A 104 -10.75 10.76 -20.90
CA THR A 104 -10.31 10.11 -22.14
C THR A 104 -8.83 9.69 -22.13
N LEU A 105 -8.04 10.16 -21.15
CA LEU A 105 -6.64 9.71 -20.96
C LEU A 105 -6.54 8.27 -20.45
N PHE A 106 -7.65 7.69 -19.99
CA PHE A 106 -7.73 6.31 -19.53
C PHE A 106 -8.23 5.33 -20.60
N ASP A 107 -8.47 5.82 -21.82
CA ASP A 107 -8.71 4.94 -22.97
C ASP A 107 -7.44 4.14 -23.24
N TYR A 108 -7.48 2.83 -22.96
CA TYR A 108 -6.37 1.93 -23.20
C TYR A 108 -5.95 2.02 -24.67
N PRO A 109 -4.72 2.49 -24.98
CA PRO A 109 -4.19 2.34 -26.32
C PRO A 109 -3.87 0.86 -26.50
N SER A 110 -4.48 0.25 -27.51
CA SER A 110 -3.92 -0.97 -28.09
C SER A 110 -2.50 -0.66 -28.57
N ASP A 111 -1.51 -1.26 -27.92
CA ASP A 111 -0.20 -1.60 -28.47
C ASP A 111 0.90 -0.56 -28.81
N GLU A 112 0.78 0.74 -28.56
CA GLU A 112 1.90 1.65 -28.96
C GLU A 112 3.03 1.86 -27.91
N ARG A 113 4.29 2.03 -28.34
CA ARG A 113 5.47 2.16 -27.45
C ARG A 113 5.69 3.59 -26.94
N MET A 114 6.30 3.75 -25.77
CA MET A 114 6.59 5.05 -25.13
C MET A 114 7.62 5.92 -25.88
N PRO A 115 7.56 7.26 -25.75
CA PRO A 115 8.58 8.19 -26.24
C PRO A 115 9.85 8.16 -25.36
N LYS A 116 11.00 8.42 -25.98
CA LYS A 116 12.35 8.32 -25.40
C LYS A 116 12.81 9.66 -24.81
N SER A 117 13.06 9.74 -23.51
CA SER A 117 13.99 10.75 -22.94
C SER A 117 14.52 10.35 -21.56
N GLN A 118 15.82 10.60 -21.35
CA GLN A 118 16.67 10.45 -20.14
C GLN A 118 17.41 9.11 -19.92
N SER A 119 18.58 9.23 -19.27
CA SER A 119 19.82 8.44 -19.40
C SER A 119 19.74 6.95 -19.06
N ASP A 120 20.51 6.14 -19.80
CA ASP A 120 20.33 4.68 -19.90
C ASP A 120 20.55 3.86 -18.61
N SER A 121 21.36 4.30 -17.63
CA SER A 121 21.61 3.49 -16.42
C SER A 121 20.52 3.57 -15.35
N ASP A 122 19.88 4.74 -15.20
CA ASP A 122 18.72 4.90 -14.30
C ASP A 122 17.44 4.33 -14.96
N ARG A 123 17.45 4.22 -16.29
CA ARG A 123 16.35 3.68 -17.11
C ARG A 123 16.13 2.18 -16.92
N ASP A 124 17.18 1.43 -16.61
CA ASP A 124 17.06 -0.02 -16.43
C ASP A 124 16.38 -0.33 -15.10
N ALA A 125 16.81 0.26 -13.99
CA ALA A 125 16.16 0.01 -12.69
C ALA A 125 14.75 0.63 -12.59
N TYR A 126 14.57 1.87 -13.06
CA TYR A 126 13.26 2.53 -13.09
C TYR A 126 12.30 1.87 -14.10
N GLY A 127 12.80 1.59 -15.29
CA GLY A 127 12.05 0.94 -16.36
C GLY A 127 11.70 -0.51 -16.01
N GLU A 128 12.59 -1.27 -15.38
CA GLU A 128 12.30 -2.60 -14.84
C GLU A 128 11.31 -2.53 -13.68
N ALA A 129 11.43 -1.55 -12.76
CA ALA A 129 10.47 -1.44 -11.66
C ALA A 129 9.08 -1.04 -12.14
N ILE A 130 8.96 -0.12 -13.11
CA ILE A 130 7.69 0.17 -13.77
C ILE A 130 7.21 -1.03 -14.59
N ALA A 131 8.10 -1.71 -15.31
CA ALA A 131 7.74 -2.88 -16.10
C ALA A 131 7.33 -4.06 -15.21
N GLN A 132 7.90 -4.23 -14.02
CA GLN A 132 7.47 -5.18 -13.00
C GLN A 132 6.15 -4.72 -12.39
N ALA A 133 6.02 -3.46 -11.98
CA ALA A 133 4.75 -2.93 -11.48
C ALA A 133 3.61 -3.06 -12.52
N ARG A 134 3.96 -3.06 -13.81
CA ARG A 134 3.06 -3.33 -14.94
C ARG A 134 3.05 -4.79 -15.41
N GLY A 135 3.98 -5.64 -14.99
CA GLY A 135 4.29 -6.93 -15.60
C GLY A 135 4.16 -8.11 -14.64
N SER A 136 4.06 -7.88 -13.33
CA SER A 136 3.55 -8.85 -12.34
C SER A 136 2.03 -9.06 -12.49
N PHE A 137 1.54 -9.12 -13.72
CA PHE A 137 0.33 -9.84 -14.05
C PHE A 137 0.70 -11.33 -14.05
N PRO A 138 0.19 -12.15 -13.13
CA PRO A 138 0.22 -13.57 -13.36
C PRO A 138 -0.62 -13.79 -14.61
N SER A 139 -0.03 -14.32 -15.69
CA SER A 139 -0.80 -14.79 -16.86
C SER A 139 -1.80 -15.90 -16.51
N SER A 140 -1.75 -16.37 -15.26
CA SER A 140 -2.59 -17.41 -14.67
C SER A 140 -3.55 -16.90 -13.59
N ASP A 141 -3.55 -15.61 -13.23
CA ASP A 141 -4.67 -15.06 -12.47
C ASP A 141 -5.82 -14.97 -13.48
N PRO A 142 -6.98 -15.62 -13.26
CA PRO A 142 -8.13 -15.38 -14.10
C PRO A 142 -8.32 -13.87 -14.10
N ALA A 143 -8.24 -13.26 -15.29
CA ALA A 143 -8.41 -11.82 -15.50
C ALA A 143 -9.43 -11.33 -14.47
N PRO A 144 -9.08 -10.37 -13.59
CA PRO A 144 -9.95 -9.95 -12.51
C PRO A 144 -11.31 -9.77 -13.16
N PHE A 145 -12.29 -10.53 -12.67
CA PHE A 145 -13.65 -10.52 -13.18
C PHE A 145 -13.96 -9.09 -13.60
N TYR A 146 -14.09 -8.88 -14.91
CA TYR A 146 -14.72 -7.69 -15.44
C TYR A 146 -16.15 -7.79 -14.91
N ASP A 147 -16.35 -7.37 -13.67
CA ASP A 147 -17.66 -6.94 -13.25
C ASP A 147 -17.87 -5.66 -14.04
N SER A 148 -18.53 -5.81 -15.19
CA SER A 148 -18.82 -4.77 -16.17
C SER A 148 -19.57 -3.56 -15.60
N ALA A 149 -19.82 -3.55 -14.29
CA ALA A 149 -20.48 -2.50 -13.56
C ALA A 149 -19.56 -1.33 -13.14
N PHE A 150 -18.23 -1.49 -13.04
CA PHE A 150 -17.35 -0.39 -12.59
C PHE A 150 -16.01 -0.35 -13.33
N ALA A 151 -15.80 0.71 -14.12
CA ALA A 151 -14.52 0.99 -14.77
C ALA A 151 -13.47 1.39 -13.72
N LYS A 152 -12.77 0.40 -13.17
CA LYS A 152 -11.65 0.62 -12.25
C LYS A 152 -10.36 0.83 -13.05
N VAL A 153 -9.65 1.90 -12.74
CA VAL A 153 -8.34 2.24 -13.31
C VAL A 153 -7.26 1.98 -12.25
N LYS A 154 -6.12 1.45 -12.69
CA LYS A 154 -4.94 1.30 -11.83
C LYS A 154 -4.23 2.64 -11.71
N ARG A 155 -4.19 3.20 -10.50
CA ARG A 155 -3.38 4.37 -10.16
C ARG A 155 -2.11 3.90 -9.45
N ILE A 156 -0.98 4.44 -9.84
CA ILE A 156 0.33 4.18 -9.25
C ILE A 156 0.80 5.49 -8.62
N ARG A 157 1.15 5.46 -7.35
CA ARG A 157 1.88 6.50 -6.65
C ARG A 157 3.32 6.04 -6.51
N MET A 158 4.25 6.78 -7.09
CA MET A 158 5.68 6.54 -6.96
C MET A 158 6.26 7.55 -5.97
N TYR A 159 6.94 7.04 -4.95
CA TYR A 159 7.80 7.83 -4.09
C TYR A 159 9.24 7.72 -4.58
N GLU A 160 9.87 8.86 -4.86
CA GLU A 160 11.29 8.92 -5.23
C GLU A 160 12.08 9.61 -4.12
N LYS A 161 13.14 8.93 -3.65
CA LYS A 161 14.12 9.46 -2.72
C LYS A 161 15.29 10.06 -3.49
N TYR A 162 15.57 11.34 -3.24
CA TYR A 162 16.65 12.07 -3.88
C TYR A 162 17.38 12.95 -2.88
N ARG A 163 18.59 13.40 -3.24
CA ARG A 163 19.37 14.31 -2.39
C ARG A 163 19.25 15.74 -2.85
N LYS A 164 18.98 16.62 -1.91
CA LYS A 164 18.76 18.03 -2.18
C LYS A 164 19.48 18.89 -1.17
N LYS A 165 20.01 20.01 -1.65
CA LYS A 165 20.55 21.06 -0.78
C LYS A 165 19.38 21.84 -0.19
N VAL A 166 19.21 21.75 1.12
CA VAL A 166 18.15 22.40 1.88
C VAL A 166 18.74 23.59 2.62
N THR A 167 18.02 24.70 2.62
CA THR A 167 18.39 25.92 3.33
C THR A 167 17.46 26.12 4.52
N TYR A 168 18.05 26.20 5.72
CA TYR A 168 17.34 26.51 6.95
C TYR A 168 17.68 27.91 7.44
N LEU A 169 16.69 28.61 7.99
CA LEU A 169 16.94 29.68 8.96
C LEU A 169 17.02 29.05 10.34
N PHE A 170 18.13 29.28 11.03
CA PHE A 170 18.34 28.87 12.42
C PHE A 170 18.25 30.08 13.36
N ASP A 171 17.34 30.06 14.33
CA ASP A 171 17.23 31.05 15.39
C ASP A 171 17.95 30.56 16.65
N GLU A 172 19.11 31.15 16.94
CA GLU A 172 19.96 30.86 18.11
C GLU A 172 19.34 31.36 19.43
N THR A 173 18.32 32.21 19.36
CA THR A 173 17.61 32.74 20.52
C THR A 173 16.37 31.94 20.87
N ALA A 174 15.94 31.02 20.00
CA ALA A 174 14.80 30.16 20.27
C ALA A 174 15.11 29.22 21.45
N GLU A 175 14.17 29.14 22.40
CA GLU A 175 14.32 28.27 23.57
C GLU A 175 14.21 26.78 23.21
N ASP A 176 13.58 26.45 22.08
CA ASP A 176 13.33 25.08 21.61
C ASP A 176 13.83 24.86 20.18
N VAL A 177 14.30 23.63 19.88
CA VAL A 177 14.91 23.28 18.58
C VAL A 177 13.89 23.30 17.43
N VAL A 178 12.62 22.97 17.71
CA VAL A 178 11.57 22.92 16.68
C VAL A 178 11.24 24.30 16.13
N THR A 179 11.24 25.33 16.97
CA THR A 179 11.06 26.73 16.55
C THR A 179 12.34 27.33 16.02
N ALA A 180 13.49 26.77 16.38
CA ALA A 180 14.78 27.24 15.92
C ALA A 180 15.02 26.99 14.43
N PHE A 181 14.38 26.00 13.78
CA PHE A 181 14.65 25.69 12.37
C PHE A 181 13.44 25.93 11.46
N ILE A 182 13.59 26.82 10.49
CA ILE A 182 12.61 27.04 9.41
C ILE A 182 13.22 26.57 8.09
N ASP A 183 12.58 25.59 7.44
CA ASP A 183 12.97 25.09 6.13
C ASP A 183 12.53 26.07 5.02
N LEU A 184 13.47 26.91 4.58
CA LEU A 184 13.20 27.90 3.55
C LEU A 184 13.03 27.25 2.17
N THR A 185 13.68 26.11 1.93
CA THR A 185 13.57 25.39 0.65
C THR A 185 12.19 24.78 0.46
N MET A 186 11.58 24.27 1.54
CA MET A 186 10.19 23.82 1.50
C MET A 186 9.25 24.97 1.14
N LEU A 187 9.41 26.15 1.77
CA LEU A 187 8.59 27.32 1.48
C LEU A 187 8.72 27.81 0.03
N GLU A 188 9.92 27.70 -0.56
CA GLU A 188 10.20 28.05 -1.97
C GLU A 188 9.45 27.13 -2.96
N GLU A 189 9.16 25.90 -2.58
CA GLU A 189 8.60 24.86 -3.46
C GLU A 189 7.18 24.43 -3.11
N LEU A 190 6.53 25.13 -2.18
CA LEU A 190 5.14 24.87 -1.84
C LEU A 190 4.27 24.88 -3.12
N PRO A 191 3.50 23.81 -3.40
CA PRO A 191 2.58 23.79 -4.51
C PRO A 191 1.61 24.98 -4.49
N PRO A 192 1.21 25.53 -5.65
CA PRO A 192 0.32 26.68 -5.71
C PRO A 192 -0.97 26.51 -4.90
N PHE A 193 -1.57 25.32 -4.93
CA PHE A 193 -2.79 25.03 -4.17
C PHE A 193 -2.60 25.10 -2.64
N ILE A 194 -1.38 24.86 -2.13
CA ILE A 194 -1.04 25.06 -0.71
C ILE A 194 -0.87 26.56 -0.44
N GLN A 195 -0.23 27.30 -1.36
CA GLN A 195 -0.03 28.74 -1.20
C GLN A 195 -1.36 29.50 -1.15
N GLU A 196 -2.33 29.13 -2.00
CA GLU A 196 -3.67 29.73 -2.07
C GLU A 196 -4.51 29.54 -0.80
N GLN A 197 -4.11 28.61 0.07
CA GLN A 197 -4.83 28.31 1.31
C GLN A 197 -4.42 29.20 2.50
N PHE A 198 -3.33 29.95 2.38
CA PHE A 198 -2.92 30.90 3.41
C PHE A 198 -3.74 32.19 3.28
N PRO A 199 -4.08 32.88 4.40
CA PRO A 199 -4.82 34.13 4.36
C PRO A 199 -4.18 35.17 3.43
N ASP A 200 -5.01 35.97 2.75
CA ASP A 200 -4.56 37.08 1.90
C ASP A 200 -3.48 37.91 2.61
N GLY A 201 -2.27 37.94 2.04
CA GLY A 201 -1.11 38.69 2.57
C GLY A 201 0.12 37.86 2.95
N TYR A 202 0.04 36.53 2.94
CA TYR A 202 1.22 35.66 3.09
C TYR A 202 1.89 35.42 1.73
N ASN A 203 2.93 36.21 1.43
CA ASN A 203 3.81 35.95 0.30
C ASN A 203 5.07 35.22 0.78
N PHE A 204 5.18 33.92 0.48
CA PHE A 204 6.33 33.11 0.88
C PHE A 204 7.65 33.68 0.37
N THR A 205 7.66 34.29 -0.82
CA THR A 205 8.85 34.96 -1.37
C THR A 205 9.34 36.08 -0.44
N ASP A 206 8.42 36.86 0.11
CA ASP A 206 8.74 37.94 1.03
C ASP A 206 9.21 37.38 2.38
N ILE A 207 8.56 36.31 2.89
CA ILE A 207 9.00 35.62 4.12
C ILE A 207 10.44 35.10 3.99
N ILE A 208 10.76 34.50 2.85
CA ILE A 208 12.11 33.98 2.58
C ILE A 208 13.13 35.13 2.45
N ALA A 209 12.76 36.23 1.78
CA ALA A 209 13.60 37.41 1.67
C ALA A 209 13.87 38.04 3.05
N ASP A 210 12.82 38.17 3.87
CA ASP A 210 12.88 38.68 5.24
C ASP A 210 13.74 37.79 6.13
N ALA A 211 13.58 36.46 6.05
CA ALA A 211 14.44 35.49 6.74
C ALA A 211 15.93 35.68 6.38
N LYS A 212 16.23 35.79 5.08
CA LYS A 212 17.60 36.05 4.58
C LYS A 212 18.11 37.42 5.03
N GLN A 213 17.24 38.42 5.16
CA GLN A 213 17.60 39.76 5.66
C GLN A 213 17.82 39.76 7.18
N LEU A 214 17.01 39.04 7.95
CA LEU A 214 17.16 38.87 9.40
C LEU A 214 18.49 38.22 9.75
N ALA A 215 18.87 37.14 9.05
CA ALA A 215 20.18 36.51 9.20
C ALA A 215 21.35 37.47 8.91
N LYS A 216 21.19 38.41 7.97
CA LYS A 216 22.20 39.44 7.68
C LYS A 216 22.23 40.55 8.73
N ALA A 217 21.07 40.97 9.22
CA ALA A 217 20.92 42.08 10.15
C ALA A 217 21.32 41.71 11.58
N ALA A 218 21.06 40.46 11.99
CA ALA A 218 21.34 39.95 13.33
C ALA A 218 22.03 38.57 13.28
N PRO A 219 23.25 38.48 12.74
CA PRO A 219 23.96 37.21 12.52
C PRO A 219 24.36 36.47 13.81
N LYS A 220 24.25 37.13 14.97
CA LYS A 220 24.45 36.49 16.29
C LYS A 220 23.21 35.76 16.79
N ASN A 221 22.06 36.04 16.21
CA ASN A 221 20.77 35.49 16.62
C ASN A 221 20.20 34.59 15.54
N TYR A 222 20.52 34.85 14.28
CA TYR A 222 20.00 34.10 13.15
C TYR A 222 21.14 33.69 12.22
N SER A 223 21.16 32.42 11.83
CA SER A 223 22.11 31.91 10.84
C SER A 223 21.40 31.14 9.73
N ILE A 224 22.00 31.16 8.54
CA ILE A 224 21.53 30.34 7.42
C ILE A 224 22.39 29.08 7.37
N ILE A 225 21.74 27.93 7.44
CA ILE A 225 22.40 26.62 7.39
C ILE A 225 21.99 25.93 6.11
N GLU A 226 22.99 25.55 5.32
CA GLU A 226 22.77 24.76 4.12
C GLU A 226 23.24 23.33 4.34
N LYS A 227 22.36 22.36 4.10
CA LYS A 227 22.67 20.94 4.31
C LYS A 227 22.18 20.10 3.15
N LEU A 228 22.95 19.08 2.81
CA LEU A 228 22.49 18.06 1.87
C LEU A 228 21.64 17.05 2.64
N GLU A 229 20.35 16.97 2.32
CA GLU A 229 19.40 16.04 2.95
C GLU A 229 18.75 15.11 1.92
N ASP A 230 18.32 13.96 2.40
CA ASP A 230 17.47 13.05 1.63
C ASP A 230 16.03 13.57 1.69
N ARG A 231 15.36 13.65 0.53
CA ARG A 231 13.99 14.14 0.34
C ARG A 231 13.16 13.16 -0.44
N ILE A 232 11.84 13.21 -0.24
CA ILE A 232 10.88 12.35 -0.92
C ILE A 232 9.96 13.20 -1.81
N ALA A 233 9.98 12.92 -3.12
CA ALA A 233 8.97 13.40 -4.06
C ALA A 233 7.90 12.32 -4.28
N SER A 234 6.69 12.74 -4.64
CA SER A 234 5.59 11.83 -4.99
C SER A 234 5.07 12.12 -6.38
N HIS A 235 4.91 11.07 -7.18
CA HIS A 235 4.42 11.14 -8.55
C HIS A 235 3.19 10.24 -8.70
N TYR A 236 2.13 10.75 -9.30
CA TYR A 236 0.97 9.95 -9.66
C TYR A 236 0.98 9.63 -11.15
N ILE A 237 0.92 8.33 -11.41
CA ILE A 237 1.04 7.73 -12.73
C ILE A 237 -0.18 6.84 -12.95
N SER A 238 -0.85 6.98 -14.08
CA SER A 238 -1.89 6.06 -14.53
C SER A 238 -1.74 5.79 -16.03
N GLY A 239 -1.72 4.51 -16.41
CA GLY A 239 -1.42 4.12 -17.77
C GLY A 239 -0.07 4.67 -18.23
N ARG A 240 -0.08 5.54 -19.24
CA ARG A 240 1.12 6.21 -19.81
C ARG A 240 1.30 7.64 -19.34
N HIS A 241 0.38 8.16 -18.53
CA HIS A 241 0.36 9.55 -18.14
C HIS A 241 0.77 9.70 -16.69
N GLU A 242 1.80 10.50 -16.47
CA GLU A 242 2.00 11.17 -15.19
C GLU A 242 1.07 12.38 -15.16
N PHE A 243 0.25 12.47 -14.13
CA PHE A 243 -0.79 13.50 -14.07
C PHE A 243 -0.68 14.44 -12.86
N GLU A 244 0.06 14.04 -11.83
CA GLU A 244 0.31 14.90 -10.67
C GLU A 244 1.71 14.65 -10.12
N TYR A 245 2.50 15.72 -10.06
CA TYR A 245 3.78 15.76 -9.36
C TYR A 245 3.60 16.58 -8.09
N ILE A 246 3.80 15.94 -6.94
CA ILE A 246 3.85 16.61 -5.65
C ILE A 246 5.33 16.79 -5.29
N PRO A 247 5.87 18.02 -5.37
CA PRO A 247 7.24 18.30 -4.95
C PRO A 247 7.43 17.98 -3.46
N ASP A 248 8.70 17.94 -3.05
CA ASP A 248 9.10 17.64 -1.68
C ASP A 248 8.39 18.52 -0.65
N ILE A 249 7.56 17.87 0.17
CA ILE A 249 6.81 18.50 1.27
C ILE A 249 7.59 18.45 2.60
N GLY A 250 8.91 18.34 2.54
CA GLY A 250 9.80 18.32 3.70
C GLY A 250 9.91 16.94 4.37
N ILE A 251 9.49 15.88 3.69
CA ILE A 251 9.53 14.51 4.21
C ILE A 251 10.85 13.84 3.80
N ASN A 252 11.56 13.29 4.78
CA ASN A 252 12.87 12.65 4.58
C ASN A 252 12.79 11.11 4.51
N PHE A 253 11.61 10.54 4.75
CA PHE A 253 11.38 9.10 4.84
C PHE A 253 10.19 8.69 3.98
N PHE A 254 10.29 7.56 3.31
CA PHE A 254 9.14 6.96 2.62
C PHE A 254 7.99 6.83 3.61
N PRO A 255 6.78 7.31 3.25
CA PRO A 255 5.63 7.22 4.13
C PRO A 255 4.97 5.83 4.02
N VAL A 256 5.79 4.80 3.86
CA VAL A 256 5.42 3.42 3.63
C VAL A 256 6.26 2.56 4.57
N TYR A 257 5.60 1.71 5.34
CA TYR A 257 6.20 0.91 6.40
C TYR A 257 5.97 -0.57 6.13
N ARG A 258 7.01 -1.37 6.27
CA ARG A 258 6.96 -2.83 6.12
C ARG A 258 6.88 -3.52 7.47
N TYR A 259 6.05 -4.55 7.54
CA TYR A 259 6.17 -5.63 8.51
C TYR A 259 6.47 -6.94 7.80
N THR A 260 7.55 -7.61 8.21
CA THR A 260 7.96 -8.91 7.68
C THR A 260 8.42 -9.78 8.85
N PRO A 261 7.82 -10.95 9.10
CA PRO A 261 8.20 -11.79 10.24
C PRO A 261 9.60 -12.38 10.07
N PHE A 262 9.98 -12.74 8.84
CA PHE A 262 11.30 -13.28 8.51
C PHE A 262 11.79 -12.70 7.19
N LEU A 263 13.03 -12.19 7.21
CA LEU A 263 13.73 -11.73 6.02
C LEU A 263 14.97 -12.62 5.86
N ILE A 264 14.97 -13.49 4.85
CA ILE A 264 16.07 -14.43 4.58
C ILE A 264 16.65 -14.04 3.23
N ASP A 265 17.94 -13.67 3.21
CA ASP A 265 18.65 -13.21 2.00
C ASP A 265 17.95 -12.07 1.25
N GLY A 266 17.31 -11.16 2.01
CA GLY A 266 16.56 -10.02 1.47
C GLY A 266 15.16 -10.38 0.93
N GLN A 267 14.74 -11.64 1.02
CA GLN A 267 13.41 -12.09 0.60
C GLN A 267 12.48 -12.26 1.81
N PRO A 268 11.23 -11.76 1.73
CA PRO A 268 10.24 -11.97 2.78
C PRO A 268 9.79 -13.43 2.79
N VAL A 269 9.76 -14.05 3.98
CA VAL A 269 9.30 -15.43 4.17
C VAL A 269 8.13 -15.46 5.15
N SER A 270 7.03 -16.07 4.72
CA SER A 270 5.84 -16.30 5.55
C SER A 270 6.02 -17.50 6.46
N TYR A 271 5.46 -17.41 7.67
CA TYR A 271 5.29 -18.57 8.54
C TYR A 271 4.43 -19.66 7.90
N THR A 272 3.35 -19.29 7.20
CA THR A 272 2.42 -20.24 6.60
C THR A 272 2.98 -21.02 5.41
N GLU A 273 3.98 -20.47 4.69
CA GLU A 273 4.64 -21.19 3.59
C GLU A 273 5.23 -22.53 4.07
N LEU A 274 5.74 -22.57 5.30
CA LEU A 274 6.27 -23.79 5.92
C LEU A 274 5.20 -24.87 6.11
N PHE A 275 3.92 -24.49 6.23
CA PHE A 275 2.81 -25.41 6.49
C PHE A 275 2.00 -25.77 5.24
N LYS A 276 2.20 -25.09 4.11
CA LYS A 276 1.41 -25.34 2.89
C LYS A 276 1.52 -26.78 2.41
N HIS A 277 2.71 -27.37 2.46
CA HIS A 277 2.93 -28.75 2.00
C HIS A 277 2.27 -29.78 2.95
N PRO A 278 2.57 -29.79 4.27
CA PRO A 278 1.87 -30.66 5.21
C PRO A 278 0.34 -30.51 5.16
N GLN A 279 -0.17 -29.27 5.05
CA GLN A 279 -1.61 -29.03 4.99
C GLN A 279 -2.26 -29.63 3.74
N LYS A 280 -1.58 -29.56 2.57
CA LYS A 280 -2.05 -30.21 1.34
C LYS A 280 -2.13 -31.72 1.48
N GLU A 281 -1.17 -32.34 2.17
CA GLU A 281 -1.17 -33.78 2.43
C GLU A 281 -2.31 -34.19 3.36
N ILE A 282 -2.52 -33.46 4.46
CA ILE A 282 -3.66 -33.67 5.37
C ILE A 282 -4.99 -33.59 4.60
N ASN A 283 -5.16 -32.54 3.79
CA ASN A 283 -6.37 -32.36 2.98
C ASN A 283 -6.54 -33.53 1.98
N SER A 284 -5.46 -33.99 1.33
CA SER A 284 -5.50 -35.14 0.43
C SER A 284 -5.92 -36.43 1.14
N MET A 285 -5.39 -36.68 2.34
CA MET A 285 -5.75 -37.85 3.15
C MET A 285 -7.21 -37.81 3.58
N HIS A 286 -7.70 -36.65 4.04
CA HIS A 286 -9.11 -36.47 4.40
C HIS A 286 -10.02 -36.73 3.20
N SER A 287 -9.72 -36.17 2.03
CA SER A 287 -10.51 -36.42 0.82
C SER A 287 -10.48 -37.90 0.40
N LYS A 288 -9.34 -38.59 0.54
CA LYS A 288 -9.23 -40.04 0.27
C LYS A 288 -10.09 -40.85 1.24
N LEU A 289 -10.03 -40.55 2.54
CA LEU A 289 -10.82 -41.22 3.57
C LEU A 289 -12.32 -41.01 3.35
N GLU A 290 -12.73 -39.77 3.07
CA GLU A 290 -14.12 -39.44 2.75
C GLU A 290 -14.60 -40.21 1.50
N SER A 291 -13.76 -40.30 0.47
CA SER A 291 -14.07 -41.09 -0.73
C SER A 291 -14.22 -42.59 -0.40
N MET A 292 -13.36 -43.15 0.45
CA MET A 292 -13.45 -44.54 0.90
C MET A 292 -14.73 -44.80 1.71
N LEU A 293 -15.07 -43.91 2.65
CA LEU A 293 -16.31 -44.02 3.45
C LEU A 293 -17.56 -43.90 2.57
N LYS A 294 -17.56 -42.96 1.62
CA LYS A 294 -18.64 -42.84 0.63
C LYS A 294 -18.79 -44.12 -0.19
N ARG A 295 -17.70 -44.78 -0.60
CA ARG A 295 -17.75 -46.07 -1.30
C ARG A 295 -18.19 -47.23 -0.40
N ALA A 296 -17.76 -47.25 0.85
CA ALA A 296 -18.13 -48.30 1.81
C ALA A 296 -19.61 -48.26 2.19
N ASN A 297 -20.22 -47.07 2.29
CA ASN A 297 -21.66 -46.92 2.53
C ASN A 297 -22.54 -47.49 1.41
N TRP A 298 -22.00 -47.72 0.20
CA TRP A 298 -22.73 -48.42 -0.86
C TRP A 298 -22.75 -49.94 -0.66
N LEU A 299 -21.87 -50.49 0.19
CA LEU A 299 -21.74 -51.92 0.48
C LEU A 299 -22.54 -52.38 1.71
N VAL A 300 -23.09 -51.45 2.52
CA VAL A 300 -23.80 -51.76 3.77
C VAL A 300 -25.32 -51.89 3.57
N ILE A 301 -25.84 -51.81 2.34
CA ILE A 301 -27.23 -52.15 2.03
C ILE A 301 -27.30 -53.34 1.06
N SER A 302 -26.56 -54.38 1.40
CA SER A 302 -26.83 -55.74 0.92
C SER A 302 -26.56 -56.72 2.06
N GLU A 303 -27.28 -56.57 3.17
CA GLU A 303 -27.50 -57.74 4.01
C GLU A 303 -28.26 -58.76 3.15
N GLU A 304 -27.67 -59.95 2.97
CA GLU A 304 -28.31 -61.10 2.33
C GLU A 304 -29.66 -61.38 3.01
N GLY A 305 -30.74 -60.86 2.40
CA GLY A 305 -32.11 -61.06 2.87
C GLY A 305 -33.01 -59.82 2.93
N ALA A 306 -32.49 -58.60 2.80
CA ALA A 306 -33.30 -57.38 2.99
C ALA A 306 -33.94 -56.79 1.71
N LEU A 307 -33.57 -57.27 0.51
CA LEU A 307 -34.14 -56.81 -0.76
C LEU A 307 -34.72 -58.02 -1.49
N SER A 308 -36.05 -58.18 -1.42
CA SER A 308 -36.74 -59.33 -1.99
C SER A 308 -37.01 -59.21 -3.49
N ASP A 309 -36.92 -58.01 -4.08
CA ASP A 309 -37.09 -57.78 -5.51
C ASP A 309 -36.28 -56.59 -6.05
N GLY A 310 -36.08 -56.55 -7.37
CA GLY A 310 -35.29 -55.52 -8.06
C GLY A 310 -35.92 -54.12 -8.07
N THR A 311 -37.17 -53.98 -7.60
CA THR A 311 -37.89 -52.69 -7.54
C THR A 311 -37.46 -51.84 -6.35
N ASP A 312 -37.02 -52.45 -5.25
CA ASP A 312 -36.53 -51.72 -4.07
C ASP A 312 -35.15 -51.08 -4.30
N MET A 313 -34.31 -51.68 -5.15
CA MET A 313 -33.04 -51.08 -5.58
C MET A 313 -33.23 -49.81 -6.42
N GLN A 314 -34.23 -49.79 -7.30
CA GLN A 314 -34.50 -48.64 -8.17
C GLN A 314 -34.99 -47.43 -7.34
N LYS A 315 -35.86 -47.65 -6.34
CA LYS A 315 -36.32 -46.59 -5.42
C LYS A 315 -35.21 -46.06 -4.52
N ALA A 316 -34.26 -46.89 -4.12
CA ALA A 316 -33.11 -46.49 -3.32
C ALA A 316 -32.15 -45.56 -4.09
N GLN A 317 -31.95 -45.81 -5.38
CA GLN A 317 -31.16 -44.93 -6.25
C GLN A 317 -31.77 -43.54 -6.40
N ASP A 318 -33.11 -43.46 -6.46
CA ASP A 318 -33.81 -42.20 -6.68
C ASP A 318 -33.99 -41.35 -5.40
N THR A 319 -34.01 -41.98 -4.22
CA THR A 319 -34.39 -41.29 -2.95
C THR A 319 -33.34 -41.33 -1.83
N GLY A 320 -32.30 -42.16 -1.95
CA GLY A 320 -31.21 -42.25 -0.97
C GLY A 320 -31.56 -42.89 0.38
N ASN A 321 -32.78 -43.39 0.57
CA ASN A 321 -33.22 -44.08 1.79
C ASN A 321 -33.84 -45.44 1.48
N ILE A 322 -33.52 -46.45 2.29
CA ILE A 322 -34.18 -47.77 2.27
C ILE A 322 -34.88 -47.97 3.60
N THR A 323 -36.20 -48.15 3.57
CA THR A 323 -37.00 -48.46 4.76
C THR A 323 -37.18 -49.97 4.86
N VAL A 324 -36.40 -50.63 5.73
CA VAL A 324 -36.57 -52.06 5.98
C VAL A 324 -37.78 -52.26 6.89
N LYS A 325 -38.77 -53.05 6.45
CA LYS A 325 -39.90 -53.43 7.31
C LYS A 325 -39.41 -54.43 8.37
N PRO A 326 -39.72 -54.22 9.67
CA PRO A 326 -39.39 -55.22 10.67
C PRO A 326 -40.16 -56.51 10.38
N GLY A 327 -39.46 -57.62 10.26
CA GLY A 327 -40.05 -58.94 10.08
C GLY A 327 -41.02 -59.26 11.20
N MET A 328 -42.22 -59.72 10.84
CA MET A 328 -43.18 -60.25 11.80
C MET A 328 -42.55 -61.49 12.47
N SER A 329 -42.27 -61.37 13.76
CA SER A 329 -41.97 -62.51 14.63
C SER A 329 -43.18 -63.45 14.66
N GLY A 330 -43.02 -64.67 14.16
CA GLY A 330 -44.00 -65.75 14.28
C GLY A 330 -44.04 -66.37 15.67
#